data_AF-A0A1X7T5D3-F1
#
_entry.id   AF-A0A1X7T5D3-F1
#
_cell.length_a   1.000
_cell.length_b   1.000
_cell.length_c   1.000
_cell.angle_alpha   90.00
_cell.angle_beta   90.00
_cell.angle_gamma   90.00
#
_symmetry.space_group_name_H-M   'P 1'
#
loop_
_entity.id
_entity.type
_entity.pdbx_description
1 polymer ?
#
loop_
_entity_poly.entity_id
_entity_poly.type
_entity_poly.pdbx_seq_one_letter_code
_entity_poly.pdbx_strand_id
1 'polypeptide(L)'
;MYVYVCTCRHLINLQDNVTRRYWHSLSVWSVTPTTKWIIEFGGGSASYSTDTAVIELRYTSDNDWSTSVIPLDQYQDQLRRRILSDWENLQREREFYEEQLQKEIKEKEQIQQDQEKEQQQLFQEKATLSQQLDDATTLLEQAEKDKSILELEYNEKLKAKVAEILEEKTQVEEKKQIITEDYETLKVKVADMEEQYLKEKQIIIG
;
A
#
# COMPACT_ATOMS: atom_id res chain seq x y z
N MET A 1 -20.35 -19.69 79.73
CA MET A 1 -21.39 -19.58 78.68
C MET A 1 -20.70 -19.08 77.43
N TYR A 2 -20.42 -19.97 76.47
CA TYR A 2 -19.73 -19.60 75.23
C TYR A 2 -20.77 -19.16 74.21
N VAL A 3 -20.79 -17.89 73.86
CA VAL A 3 -21.60 -17.38 72.74
C VAL A 3 -20.65 -17.21 71.56
N TYR A 4 -20.55 -18.24 70.72
CA TYR A 4 -20.02 -18.09 69.38
C TYR A 4 -21.15 -17.53 68.51
N VAL A 5 -21.15 -16.23 68.24
CA VAL A 5 -21.86 -15.68 67.10
C VAL A 5 -20.83 -15.02 66.19
N CYS A 6 -20.23 -15.84 65.34
CA CYS A 6 -19.64 -15.37 64.10
C CYS A 6 -20.08 -16.37 63.02
N THR A 7 -21.06 -16.00 62.20
CA THR A 7 -21.49 -16.79 61.06
C THR A 7 -20.46 -16.70 59.93
N CYS A 8 -19.29 -17.30 60.13
CA CYS A 8 -18.25 -17.45 59.11
C CYS A 8 -18.12 -18.92 58.70
N ARG A 9 -19.07 -19.44 57.92
CA ARG A 9 -19.11 -20.85 57.48
C ARG A 9 -18.02 -21.26 56.47
N HIS A 10 -17.05 -20.39 56.16
CA HIS A 10 -16.07 -20.55 55.07
C HIS A 10 -14.62 -20.19 55.44
N LEU A 11 -14.27 -20.13 56.73
CA LEU A 11 -12.89 -19.89 57.18
C LEU A 11 -12.28 -21.22 57.68
N ILE A 12 -11.74 -22.01 56.76
CA ILE A 12 -11.08 -23.30 57.03
C ILE A 12 -9.58 -23.08 56.78
N ASN A 13 -8.71 -23.69 57.60
CA ASN A 13 -7.23 -23.60 57.52
C ASN A 13 -6.63 -22.21 57.81
N LEU A 14 -7.13 -21.50 58.82
CA LEU A 14 -6.49 -20.26 59.26
C LEU A 14 -5.23 -20.53 60.09
N GLN A 15 -4.21 -19.69 59.91
CA GLN A 15 -2.97 -19.73 60.66
C GLN A 15 -3.17 -19.56 62.18
N ASP A 16 -2.27 -20.15 62.97
CA ASP A 16 -2.31 -20.18 64.44
C ASP A 16 -2.38 -18.79 65.08
N ASN A 17 -1.78 -17.78 64.45
CA ASN A 17 -1.81 -16.39 64.91
C ASN A 17 -3.22 -15.77 64.89
N VAL A 18 -4.16 -16.34 64.13
CA VAL A 18 -5.58 -15.96 64.09
C VAL A 18 -6.41 -16.82 65.03
N THR A 19 -6.11 -18.12 65.12
CA THR A 19 -6.93 -19.09 65.88
C THR A 19 -6.61 -19.13 67.38
N ARG A 20 -5.39 -18.79 67.81
CA ARG A 20 -4.96 -18.80 69.23
C ARG A 20 -5.30 -17.49 69.96
N ARG A 21 -6.59 -17.09 69.95
CA ARG A 21 -7.11 -15.84 70.55
C ARG A 21 -8.23 -16.07 71.58
N TYR A 22 -8.07 -17.09 72.42
CA TYR A 22 -9.10 -17.61 73.35
C TYR A 22 -9.66 -16.59 74.37
N TRP A 23 -8.93 -15.52 74.67
CA TRP A 23 -9.28 -14.52 75.69
C TRP A 23 -9.43 -13.10 75.11
N HIS A 24 -9.73 -13.00 73.82
CA HIS A 24 -9.85 -11.74 73.09
C HIS A 24 -11.27 -11.56 72.57
N SER A 25 -11.74 -10.31 72.50
CA SER A 25 -12.96 -9.97 71.77
C SER A 25 -12.61 -9.67 70.32
N LEU A 26 -13.35 -10.24 69.37
CA LEU A 26 -13.07 -10.11 67.94
C LEU A 26 -14.30 -9.57 67.19
N SER A 27 -14.06 -8.63 66.27
CA SER A 27 -15.06 -8.21 65.26
C SER A 27 -14.53 -8.47 63.86
N VAL A 28 -15.37 -8.98 62.97
CA VAL A 28 -14.97 -9.32 61.59
C VAL A 28 -15.68 -8.39 60.61
N TRP A 29 -14.94 -7.85 59.64
CA TRP A 29 -15.44 -7.00 58.56
C TRP A 29 -14.99 -7.54 57.21
N SER A 30 -15.87 -7.50 56.20
CA SER A 30 -15.51 -7.84 54.81
C SER A 30 -15.24 -6.56 54.04
N VAL A 31 -13.98 -6.35 53.65
CA VAL A 31 -13.55 -5.14 52.92
C VAL A 31 -13.80 -5.33 51.43
N THR A 32 -13.39 -6.49 50.91
CA THR A 32 -13.65 -6.94 49.54
C THR A 32 -14.00 -8.43 49.58
N PRO A 33 -14.46 -9.05 48.47
CA PRO A 33 -14.69 -10.50 48.43
C PRO A 33 -13.46 -11.34 48.82
N THR A 34 -12.25 -10.83 48.59
CA THR A 34 -10.98 -11.51 48.85
C THR A 34 -10.26 -11.00 50.10
N THR A 35 -10.66 -9.86 50.69
CA THR A 35 -10.01 -9.27 51.86
C THR A 35 -11.00 -9.11 53.02
N LYS A 36 -10.66 -9.73 54.15
CA LYS A 36 -11.42 -9.62 55.40
C LYS A 36 -10.52 -9.03 56.48
N TRP A 37 -11.08 -8.19 57.34
CA TRP A 37 -10.40 -7.67 58.51
C TRP A 37 -10.99 -8.27 59.77
N ILE A 38 -10.13 -8.62 60.73
CA ILE A 38 -10.52 -8.99 62.08
C ILE A 38 -9.92 -7.93 63.00
N ILE A 39 -10.78 -7.22 63.73
CA ILE A 39 -10.36 -6.27 64.76
C ILE A 39 -10.31 -7.04 66.08
N GLU A 40 -9.11 -7.15 66.64
CA GLU A 40 -8.83 -7.76 67.93
C GLU A 40 -8.87 -6.68 69.02
N PHE A 41 -9.76 -6.83 70.00
CA PHE A 41 -9.92 -5.88 71.11
C PHE A 41 -9.40 -6.48 72.42
N GLY A 42 -8.23 -5.99 72.85
CA GLY A 42 -7.61 -6.31 74.15
C GLY A 42 -7.41 -7.81 74.39
N GLY A 43 -6.90 -8.17 75.56
CA GLY A 43 -6.65 -9.56 75.96
C GLY A 43 -6.40 -9.68 77.46
N GLY A 44 -6.58 -10.89 78.03
CA GLY A 44 -6.27 -11.15 79.44
C GLY A 44 -4.79 -10.95 79.77
N SER A 45 -4.47 -10.66 81.04
CA SER A 45 -3.11 -10.34 81.53
C SER A 45 -2.03 -11.41 81.27
N ALA A 46 -2.45 -12.62 80.88
CA ALA A 46 -1.58 -13.75 80.52
C ALA A 46 -1.43 -13.94 78.98
N SER A 47 -1.97 -13.02 78.17
CA SER A 47 -1.88 -13.06 76.71
C SER A 47 -0.73 -12.21 76.17
N TYR A 48 -0.22 -12.58 74.99
CA TYR A 48 0.86 -11.88 74.29
C TYR A 48 0.46 -10.54 73.66
N SER A 49 -0.83 -10.18 73.68
CA SER A 49 -1.36 -8.91 73.17
C SER A 49 -2.38 -8.31 74.14
N THR A 50 -2.05 -7.17 74.75
CA THR A 50 -3.00 -6.34 75.52
C THR A 50 -3.67 -5.28 74.66
N ASP A 51 -3.09 -4.99 73.50
CA ASP A 51 -3.44 -3.84 72.68
C ASP A 51 -4.32 -4.23 71.50
N THR A 52 -5.17 -3.30 71.08
CA THR A 52 -6.03 -3.47 69.91
C THR A 52 -5.19 -3.61 68.65
N ALA A 53 -5.53 -4.57 67.78
CA ALA A 53 -4.85 -4.78 66.51
C ALA A 53 -5.84 -5.12 65.39
N VAL A 54 -5.45 -4.86 64.15
CA VAL A 54 -6.20 -5.27 62.96
C VAL A 54 -5.46 -6.44 62.31
N ILE A 55 -6.09 -7.58 62.22
CA ILE A 55 -5.61 -8.75 61.48
C ILE A 55 -6.26 -8.71 60.10
N GLU A 56 -5.46 -8.49 59.08
CA GLU A 56 -5.89 -8.55 57.70
C GLU A 56 -5.74 -9.98 57.16
N LEU A 57 -6.82 -10.52 56.63
CA LEU A 57 -6.88 -11.77 55.91
C LEU A 57 -7.05 -11.47 54.43
N ARG A 58 -6.13 -11.96 53.60
CA ARG A 58 -6.24 -11.90 52.14
C ARG A 58 -6.29 -13.30 51.57
N TYR A 59 -7.31 -13.57 50.79
CA TYR A 59 -7.42 -14.78 50.00
C TYR A 59 -6.41 -14.72 48.85
N THR A 60 -5.47 -15.66 48.82
CA THR A 60 -4.44 -15.73 47.79
C THR A 60 -4.91 -16.60 46.62
N SER A 61 -4.24 -16.47 45.46
CA SER A 61 -4.51 -17.29 44.28
C SER A 61 -4.27 -18.79 44.51
N ASP A 62 -3.46 -19.12 45.52
CA ASP A 62 -3.10 -20.50 45.87
C ASP A 62 -4.16 -21.18 46.75
N ASN A 63 -5.35 -20.57 46.83
CA ASN A 63 -6.49 -21.09 47.58
C ASN A 63 -6.23 -21.16 49.10
N ASP A 64 -5.37 -20.26 49.59
CA ASP A 64 -4.95 -20.14 50.99
C ASP A 64 -5.17 -18.72 51.54
N TRP A 65 -5.05 -18.54 52.85
CA TRP A 65 -5.20 -17.26 53.53
C TRP A 65 -3.84 -16.68 53.93
N SER A 66 -3.48 -15.54 53.36
CA SER A 66 -2.40 -14.71 53.89
C SER A 66 -2.91 -13.89 55.07
N THR A 67 -2.16 -13.88 56.16
CA THR A 67 -2.51 -13.16 57.39
C THR A 67 -1.46 -12.09 57.69
N SER A 68 -1.91 -10.89 58.03
CA SER A 68 -1.04 -9.80 58.46
C SER A 68 -1.62 -9.16 59.71
N VAL A 69 -0.83 -9.13 60.79
CA VAL A 69 -1.23 -8.49 62.05
C VAL A 69 -0.67 -7.08 62.06
N ILE A 70 -1.57 -6.09 62.16
CA ILE A 70 -1.25 -4.68 62.12
C ILE A 70 -1.61 -4.08 63.48
N PRO A 71 -0.61 -3.76 64.32
CA PRO A 71 -0.82 -3.01 65.55
C PRO A 71 -1.58 -1.70 65.26
N LEU A 72 -2.50 -1.30 66.15
CA LEU A 72 -3.36 -0.14 65.90
C LEU A 72 -2.56 1.17 65.74
N ASP A 73 -1.45 1.31 66.46
CA ASP A 73 -0.53 2.44 66.35
C ASP A 73 0.18 2.52 64.99
N GLN A 74 0.35 1.38 64.29
CA GLN A 74 0.96 1.30 62.96
C GLN A 74 -0.06 1.32 61.81
N TYR A 75 -1.34 1.13 62.11
CA TYR A 75 -2.38 0.98 61.10
C TYR A 75 -2.49 2.20 60.18
N GLN A 76 -2.43 3.41 60.74
CA GLN A 76 -2.48 4.65 59.96
C GLN A 76 -1.31 4.77 58.98
N ASP A 77 -0.11 4.40 59.42
CA ASP A 77 1.08 4.46 58.57
C ASP A 77 1.06 3.38 57.48
N GLN A 78 0.55 2.18 57.77
CA GLN A 78 0.37 1.16 56.74
C GLN A 78 -0.65 1.57 55.68
N LEU A 79 -1.77 2.19 56.07
CA LEU A 79 -2.74 2.71 55.11
C LEU A 79 -2.13 3.79 54.22
N ARG A 80 -1.40 4.76 54.82
CA ARG A 80 -0.73 5.82 54.06
C ARG A 80 0.26 5.26 53.04
N ARG A 81 1.07 4.27 53.41
CA ARG A 81 2.02 3.62 52.50
C ARG A 81 1.33 2.94 51.32
N ARG A 82 0.19 2.27 51.55
CA ARG A 82 -0.58 1.63 50.48
C ARG A 82 -1.17 2.67 49.52
N ILE A 83 -1.79 3.71 50.05
CA ILE A 83 -2.36 4.80 49.24
C ILE A 83 -1.27 5.47 48.38
N LEU A 84 -0.10 5.74 48.97
CA LEU A 84 1.03 6.31 48.23
C LEU A 84 1.53 5.36 47.14
N SER A 85 1.70 4.07 47.45
CA SER A 85 2.12 3.08 46.45
C SER A 85 1.11 2.92 45.32
N ASP A 86 -0.19 2.91 45.62
CA ASP A 86 -1.24 2.82 44.61
C ASP A 86 -1.23 4.06 43.72
N TRP A 87 -1.03 5.25 44.31
CA TRP A 87 -0.90 6.49 43.56
C TRP A 87 0.33 6.51 42.64
N GLU A 88 1.50 6.10 43.15
CA GLU A 88 2.73 5.99 42.36
C GLU A 88 2.56 5.00 41.19
N ASN A 89 1.90 3.86 41.42
CA ASN A 89 1.61 2.88 40.39
C ASN A 89 0.67 3.44 39.32
N LEU A 90 -0.42 4.10 39.71
CA LEU A 90 -1.35 4.75 38.78
C LEU A 90 -0.66 5.86 37.97
N GLN A 91 0.25 6.60 38.59
CA GLN A 91 1.03 7.61 37.90
C GLN A 91 1.96 6.99 36.85
N ARG A 92 2.70 5.92 37.21
CA ARG A 92 3.55 5.21 36.26
C ARG A 92 2.74 4.62 35.10
N GLU A 93 1.56 4.08 35.38
CA GLU A 93 0.69 3.52 34.35
C GLU A 93 0.19 4.61 33.39
N ARG A 94 -0.20 5.78 33.92
CA ARG A 94 -0.55 6.95 33.10
C ARG A 94 0.61 7.39 32.22
N GLU A 95 1.80 7.56 32.79
CA GLU A 95 3.00 7.98 32.05
C GLU A 95 3.31 7.01 30.91
N PHE A 96 3.18 5.70 31.15
CA PHE A 96 3.33 4.68 30.12
C PHE A 96 2.34 4.84 28.96
N TYR A 97 1.05 5.06 29.25
CA TYR A 97 0.05 5.28 28.20
C TYR A 97 0.29 6.59 27.43
N GLU A 98 0.70 7.65 28.12
CA GLU A 98 1.03 8.93 27.49
C GLU A 98 2.22 8.79 26.54
N GLU A 99 3.28 8.07 26.92
CA GLU A 99 4.42 7.79 26.04
C GLU A 99 4.03 6.97 24.80
N GLN A 100 3.21 5.93 24.96
CA GLN A 100 2.71 5.15 23.82
C GLN A 100 1.89 6.03 22.86
N LEU A 101 1.00 6.86 23.40
CA LEU A 101 0.17 7.74 22.59
C LEU A 101 1.02 8.77 21.83
N GLN A 102 2.02 9.38 22.48
CA GLN A 102 2.95 10.31 21.82
C GLN A 102 3.73 9.63 20.69
N LYS A 103 4.18 8.39 20.91
CA LYS A 103 4.86 7.62 19.87
C LYS A 103 3.96 7.35 18.67
N GLU A 104 2.71 6.94 18.92
CA GLU A 104 1.74 6.65 17.85
C GLU A 104 1.36 7.92 17.06
N ILE A 105 1.17 9.06 17.74
CA ILE A 105 0.91 10.35 17.09
C ILE A 105 2.08 10.70 16.17
N LYS A 106 3.31 10.63 16.68
CA LYS A 106 4.51 10.98 15.91
C LYS A 106 4.71 10.07 14.69
N GLU A 107 4.45 8.78 14.83
CA GLU A 107 4.52 7.82 13.72
C GLU A 107 3.48 8.13 12.64
N LYS A 108 2.24 8.43 13.03
CA LYS A 108 1.18 8.80 12.09
C LYS A 108 1.45 10.12 11.38
N GLU A 109 1.98 11.12 12.08
CA GLU A 109 2.38 12.39 11.48
C GLU A 109 3.47 12.19 10.43
N GLN A 110 4.45 11.33 10.69
CA GLN A 110 5.50 11.01 9.71
C GLN A 110 4.92 10.33 8.46
N ILE A 111 4.05 9.33 8.64
CA ILE A 111 3.39 8.63 7.53
C ILE A 111 2.58 9.62 6.70
N GLN A 112 1.83 10.51 7.34
CA GLN A 112 1.02 11.52 6.66
C GLN A 112 1.89 12.46 5.82
N GLN A 113 3.00 12.94 6.37
CA GLN A 113 3.94 13.80 5.62
C GLN A 113 4.54 13.09 4.41
N ASP A 114 4.90 11.81 4.54
CA ASP A 114 5.51 11.08 3.44
C ASP A 114 4.50 10.75 2.34
N GLN A 115 3.24 10.45 2.70
CA GLN A 115 2.13 10.31 1.75
C GLN A 115 1.88 11.62 0.98
N GLU A 116 1.92 12.77 1.64
CA GLU A 116 1.74 14.07 0.99
C GLU A 116 2.86 14.38 -0.02
N LYS A 117 4.12 14.07 0.34
CA LYS A 117 5.26 14.21 -0.59
C LYS A 117 5.11 13.30 -1.81
N GLU A 118 4.69 12.05 -1.61
CA GLU A 118 4.48 11.09 -2.70
C GLU A 118 3.36 11.57 -3.64
N GLN A 119 2.24 12.05 -3.08
CA GLN A 119 1.15 12.64 -3.87
C GLN A 119 1.61 13.87 -4.67
N GLN A 120 2.42 14.74 -4.06
CA GLN A 120 2.96 15.91 -4.74
C GLN A 120 3.90 15.52 -5.89
N GLN A 121 4.75 14.51 -5.68
CA GLN A 121 5.65 13.99 -6.71
C GLN A 121 4.86 13.36 -7.87
N LEU A 122 3.86 12.54 -7.57
CA LEU A 122 2.97 11.94 -8.57
C LEU A 122 2.24 13.00 -9.40
N PHE A 123 1.78 14.09 -8.76
CA PHE A 123 1.12 15.18 -9.48
C PHE A 123 2.07 15.87 -10.47
N GLN A 124 3.33 16.10 -10.07
CA GLN A 124 4.35 16.68 -10.96
C GLN A 124 4.71 15.74 -12.11
N GLU A 125 4.88 14.45 -11.84
CA GLU A 125 5.19 13.46 -12.85
C GLU A 125 4.06 13.33 -13.87
N LYS A 126 2.80 13.28 -13.39
CA LYS A 126 1.63 13.26 -14.26
C LYS A 126 1.54 14.49 -15.16
N ALA A 127 1.85 15.67 -14.63
CA ALA A 127 1.86 16.90 -15.43
C ALA A 127 2.93 16.84 -16.53
N THR A 128 4.12 16.31 -16.21
CA THR A 128 5.21 16.18 -17.17
C THR A 128 4.89 15.14 -18.25
N LEU A 129 4.34 13.99 -17.86
CA LEU A 129 3.91 12.95 -18.80
C LEU A 129 2.78 13.44 -19.70
N SER A 130 1.82 14.21 -19.16
CA SER A 130 0.76 14.81 -19.96
C SER A 130 1.33 15.75 -21.02
N GLN A 131 2.28 16.61 -20.64
CA GLN A 131 2.94 17.52 -21.59
C GLN A 131 3.69 16.73 -22.68
N GLN A 132 4.45 15.70 -22.30
CA GLN A 132 5.16 14.86 -23.27
C GLN A 132 4.22 14.15 -24.24
N LEU A 133 3.05 13.73 -23.76
CA LEU A 133 2.04 13.09 -24.60
C LEU A 133 1.44 14.07 -25.60
N ASP A 134 1.14 15.30 -25.17
CA ASP A 134 0.64 16.36 -26.04
C ASP A 134 1.70 16.70 -27.12
N ASP A 135 2.95 16.88 -26.72
CA ASP A 135 4.05 17.16 -27.64
C ASP A 135 4.24 16.01 -28.66
N ALA A 136 4.26 14.76 -28.20
CA ALA A 136 4.39 13.59 -29.07
C ALA A 136 3.22 13.46 -30.06
N THR A 137 2.00 13.78 -29.62
CA THR A 137 0.80 13.75 -30.47
C THR A 137 0.91 14.80 -31.58
N THR A 138 1.33 16.03 -31.26
CA THR A 138 1.52 17.07 -32.29
C THR A 138 2.59 16.71 -33.31
N LEU A 139 3.71 16.10 -32.88
CA LEU A 139 4.77 15.63 -33.78
C LEU A 139 4.27 14.51 -34.71
N LEU A 140 3.45 13.60 -34.19
CA LEU A 140 2.89 12.50 -34.97
C LEU A 140 1.92 13.02 -36.04
N GLU A 141 1.00 13.93 -35.68
CA GLU A 141 0.11 14.57 -36.65
C GLU A 141 0.87 15.32 -37.75
N GLN A 142 1.97 15.98 -37.41
CA GLN A 142 2.81 16.66 -38.40
C GLN A 142 3.51 15.67 -39.33
N ALA A 143 4.08 14.59 -38.78
CA ALA A 143 4.74 13.55 -39.57
C ALA A 143 3.77 12.84 -40.53
N GLU A 144 2.52 12.62 -40.12
CA GLU A 144 1.47 12.06 -40.98
C GLU A 144 1.11 13.00 -42.14
N LYS A 145 0.99 14.30 -41.86
CA LYS A 145 0.77 15.32 -42.90
C LYS A 145 1.92 15.36 -43.89
N ASP A 146 3.16 15.42 -43.39
CA ASP A 146 4.36 15.46 -44.22
C ASP A 146 4.50 14.21 -45.09
N LYS A 147 4.22 13.03 -44.53
CA LYS A 147 4.19 11.76 -45.27
C LYS A 147 3.15 11.79 -46.39
N SER A 148 1.93 12.27 -46.10
CA SER A 148 0.86 12.35 -47.10
C SER A 148 1.21 13.31 -48.24
N ILE A 149 1.88 14.43 -47.95
CA ILE A 149 2.35 15.37 -48.97
C ILE A 149 3.40 14.71 -49.87
N LEU A 150 4.34 13.99 -49.27
CA LEU A 150 5.43 13.33 -49.99
C LEU A 150 4.93 12.19 -50.89
N GLU A 151 3.91 11.42 -50.44
CA GLU A 151 3.22 10.43 -51.27
C GLU A 151 2.48 11.07 -52.45
N LEU A 152 1.83 12.22 -52.26
CA LEU A 152 1.18 12.96 -53.35
C LEU A 152 2.20 13.44 -54.39
N GLU A 153 3.28 14.09 -53.95
CA GLU A 153 4.33 14.59 -54.83
C GLU A 153 4.99 13.46 -55.64
N TYR A 154 5.25 12.31 -54.99
CA TYR A 154 5.77 11.13 -55.68
C TYR A 154 4.81 10.58 -56.73
N ASN A 155 3.51 10.51 -56.42
CA ASN A 155 2.48 10.05 -57.35
C ASN A 155 2.30 10.99 -58.54
N GLU A 156 2.34 12.31 -58.33
CA GLU A 156 2.31 13.30 -59.42
C GLU A 156 3.52 13.14 -60.34
N LYS A 157 4.71 12.96 -59.76
CA LYS A 157 5.95 12.74 -60.51
C LYS A 157 5.92 11.44 -61.31
N LEU A 158 5.36 10.36 -60.74
CA LEU A 158 5.13 9.10 -61.46
C LEU A 158 4.16 9.29 -62.62
N LYS A 159 3.05 10.01 -62.41
CA LYS A 159 2.06 10.28 -63.44
C LYS A 159 2.65 11.06 -64.62
N ALA A 160 3.49 12.07 -64.33
CA ALA A 160 4.21 12.82 -65.35
C ALA A 160 5.15 11.92 -66.18
N LYS A 161 5.93 11.05 -65.52
CA LYS A 161 6.81 10.10 -66.22
C LYS A 161 6.06 9.09 -67.07
N VAL A 162 4.91 8.60 -66.60
CA VAL A 162 4.07 7.67 -67.37
C VAL A 162 3.52 8.35 -68.63
N ALA A 163 3.13 9.62 -68.54
CA ALA A 163 2.69 10.39 -69.71
C ALA A 163 3.83 10.60 -70.72
N GLU A 164 5.03 10.94 -70.25
CA GLU A 164 6.24 11.09 -71.08
C GLU A 164 6.57 9.80 -71.84
N ILE A 165 6.58 8.64 -71.15
CA ILE A 165 6.84 7.34 -71.77
C ILE A 165 5.75 6.97 -72.79
N LEU A 166 4.48 7.30 -72.52
CA LEU A 166 3.38 7.08 -73.45
C LEU A 166 3.56 7.90 -74.72
N GLU A 167 3.93 9.18 -74.59
CA GLU A 167 4.20 10.06 -75.71
C GLU A 167 5.38 9.55 -76.55
N GLU A 168 6.51 9.21 -75.93
CA GLU A 168 7.65 8.60 -76.62
C GLU A 168 7.28 7.30 -77.35
N LYS A 169 6.51 6.42 -76.69
CA LYS A 169 6.05 5.16 -77.30
C LYS A 169 5.20 5.42 -78.54
N THR A 170 4.35 6.45 -78.51
CA THR A 170 3.49 6.82 -79.65
C THR A 170 4.34 7.29 -80.82
N GLN A 171 5.31 8.18 -80.57
CA GLN A 171 6.26 8.64 -81.59
C GLN A 171 7.11 7.50 -82.17
N VAL A 172 7.51 6.52 -81.34
CA VAL A 172 8.26 5.34 -81.80
C VAL A 172 7.41 4.46 -82.73
N GLU A 173 6.13 4.24 -82.40
CA GLU A 173 5.23 3.44 -83.25
C GLU A 173 4.94 4.16 -84.58
N GLU A 174 4.74 5.48 -84.59
CA GLU A 174 4.61 6.28 -85.82
C GLU A 174 5.84 6.16 -86.71
N LYS A 175 7.05 6.32 -86.14
CA LYS A 175 8.31 6.14 -86.87
C LYS A 175 8.44 4.74 -87.45
N LYS A 176 8.05 3.71 -86.70
CA LYS A 176 8.06 2.31 -87.16
C LYS A 176 7.08 2.08 -88.31
N GLN A 177 5.91 2.73 -88.28
CA GLN A 177 4.91 2.68 -89.34
C GLN A 177 5.44 3.32 -90.63
N ILE A 178 6.05 4.51 -90.54
CA ILE A 178 6.71 5.19 -91.66
C ILE A 178 7.81 4.31 -92.27
N ILE A 179 8.69 3.73 -91.44
CA ILE A 179 9.76 2.82 -91.93
C ILE A 179 9.17 1.60 -92.66
N THR A 180 8.04 1.08 -92.19
CA THR A 180 7.38 -0.07 -92.80
C THR A 180 6.77 0.29 -94.15
N GLU A 181 6.10 1.45 -94.25
CA GLU A 181 5.55 1.97 -95.51
C GLU A 181 6.65 2.28 -96.54
N ASP A 182 7.75 2.89 -96.10
CA ASP A 182 8.93 3.15 -96.94
C ASP A 182 9.55 1.83 -97.44
N TYR A 183 9.63 0.80 -96.60
CA TYR A 183 10.14 -0.52 -96.97
C TYR A 183 9.28 -1.20 -98.03
N GLU A 184 7.95 -1.23 -97.87
CA GLU A 184 7.04 -1.80 -98.88
C GLU A 184 7.09 -1.01 -100.20
N THR A 185 7.17 0.32 -100.12
CA THR A 185 7.32 1.18 -101.30
C THR A 185 8.62 0.89 -102.06
N LEU A 186 9.73 0.72 -101.34
CA LEU A 186 11.03 0.35 -101.92
C LEU A 186 10.97 -1.04 -102.57
N LYS A 187 10.31 -2.00 -101.92
CA LYS A 187 10.15 -3.36 -102.43
C LYS A 187 9.39 -3.40 -103.76
N VAL A 188 8.31 -2.61 -103.89
CA VAL A 188 7.57 -2.46 -105.17
C VAL A 188 8.47 -1.86 -106.26
N LYS A 189 9.22 -0.80 -105.95
CA LYS A 189 10.16 -0.19 -106.91
C LYS A 189 11.24 -1.15 -107.39
N VAL A 190 11.75 -1.99 -106.50
CA VAL A 190 12.74 -3.03 -106.87
C VAL A 190 12.11 -4.07 -107.80
N ALA A 191 10.87 -4.53 -107.52
CA ALA A 191 10.16 -5.46 -108.38
C ALA A 191 9.87 -4.87 -109.77
N ASP A 192 9.44 -3.61 -109.85
CA ASP A 192 9.24 -2.89 -111.12
C ASP A 192 10.55 -2.80 -111.92
N MET A 193 11.67 -2.48 -111.26
CA MET A 193 12.99 -2.46 -111.90
C MET A 193 13.43 -3.84 -112.38
N GLU A 194 13.20 -4.91 -111.62
CA GLU A 194 13.49 -6.29 -112.01
C GLU A 194 12.65 -6.71 -113.24
N GLU A 195 11.36 -6.37 -113.27
CA GLU A 195 10.47 -6.64 -114.40
C GLU A 195 10.90 -5.85 -115.65
N GLN A 196 11.30 -4.58 -115.48
CA GLN A 196 11.82 -3.75 -116.56
C GLN A 196 13.13 -4.32 -117.14
N TYR A 197 14.03 -4.80 -116.27
CA TYR A 197 15.29 -5.45 -116.67
C TYR A 197 15.08 -6.78 -117.41
N LEU A 198 14.07 -7.57 -117.01
CA LEU A 198 13.67 -8.80 -117.70
C LEU A 198 13.09 -8.51 -119.10
N LYS A 199 12.28 -7.45 -119.25
CA LYS A 199 11.74 -7.00 -120.54
C LYS A 199 12.85 -6.53 -121.48
N GLU A 200 13.79 -5.72 -120.99
CA GLU A 200 14.93 -5.26 -121.80
C GLU A 200 15.82 -6.44 -122.25
N LYS A 201 16.07 -7.44 -121.40
CA LYS A 201 16.80 -8.65 -121.80
C LYS A 201 16.08 -9.49 -122.88
N GLN A 202 14.75 -9.54 -122.88
CA GLN A 202 13.98 -10.26 -123.92
C GLN A 202 14.05 -9.57 -125.29
N ILE A 203 14.11 -8.24 -125.32
CA ILE A 203 14.21 -7.46 -126.57
C ILE A 203 15.59 -7.63 -127.24
N ILE A 204 16.64 -7.97 -126.48
CA ILE A 204 18.02 -8.12 -127.00
C ILE A 204 18.29 -9.52 -127.59
N ILE A 205 17.42 -10.52 -127.33
CA ILE A 205 17.64 -11.93 -127.72
C ILE A 205 16.67 -12.41 -128.84
N GLY A 206 15.67 -11.61 -129.22
CA GLY A 206 14.77 -11.86 -130.37
C GLY A 206 15.21 -11.14 -131.63
#